data_AF-A0A1Q7WJA3-F1
#
_entry.id   AF-A0A1Q7WJA3-F1
#
_cell.length_a   1.000
_cell.length_b   1.000
_cell.length_c   1.000
_cell.angle_alpha   90.00
_cell.angle_beta   90.00
_cell.angle_gamma   90.00
#
_symmetry.space_group_name_H-M   'P 1'
#
loop_
_entity.id
_entity.type
_entity.pdbx_description
1 polymer ?
#
loop_
_entity_poly.entity_id
_entity_poly.type
_entity_poly.pdbx_seq_one_letter_code
_entity_poly.pdbx_strand_id
1 'polypeptide(L)'
;MDLGILARTDRIWASDTNDALERQAIQRWTGLLVPPELTGSHVGPYESHTTGRTAELSFRAITALFAHAGIEWDVSSCSETELDRLAAWIRLYKRLRPLLHSGDTVRADHPDPAAWVHGTVSPDRTRAVYAYLKLTSSPDIVPAPIRLPGLDPARTYTVTVPGELEVPAGIALRQPEWLLAGTVTVPGSVLTAVGLPAPLLNPSQGIVLEVGTVEPRAPGE
;
A
#
# COMPACT_ATOMS: atom_id res chain seq x y z
N MET A 1 6.38 14.31 18.57
CA MET A 1 6.01 14.87 17.25
C MET A 1 4.87 15.85 17.48
N ASP A 2 5.03 17.10 17.07
CA ASP A 2 4.03 18.16 17.28
C ASP A 2 4.04 19.18 16.14
N LEU A 3 3.03 20.05 16.09
CA LEU A 3 2.92 21.07 15.04
C LEU A 3 4.00 22.16 15.15
N GLY A 4 4.56 22.37 16.36
CA GLY A 4 5.62 23.35 16.58
C GLY A 4 6.95 22.96 15.94
N ILE A 5 7.31 21.67 15.99
CA ILE A 5 8.50 21.17 15.30
C ILE A 5 8.28 21.13 13.78
N LEU A 6 7.08 20.81 13.30
CA LEU A 6 6.77 20.83 11.86
C LEU A 6 6.92 22.22 11.22
N ALA A 7 6.73 23.30 11.99
CA ALA A 7 7.01 24.66 11.52
C ALA A 7 8.52 24.94 11.34
N ARG A 8 9.40 24.05 11.79
CA ARG A 8 10.87 24.20 11.75
C ARG A 8 11.59 23.11 10.96
N THR A 9 10.86 22.14 10.42
CA THR A 9 11.43 20.97 9.74
C THR A 9 10.61 20.60 8.53
N ASP A 10 11.25 20.20 7.44
CA ASP A 10 10.53 19.71 6.25
C ASP A 10 9.89 18.33 6.48
N ARG A 11 10.44 17.53 7.40
CA ARG A 11 9.97 16.17 7.70
C ARG A 11 10.31 15.80 9.13
N ILE A 12 9.55 14.85 9.66
CA ILE A 12 9.80 14.22 10.96
C ILE A 12 9.99 12.72 10.80
N TRP A 13 10.75 12.13 11.73
CA TRP A 13 10.88 10.70 11.87
C TRP A 13 9.85 10.18 12.86
N ALA A 14 8.92 9.33 12.39
CA ALA A 14 7.76 8.96 13.20
C ALA A 14 8.07 7.98 14.34
N SER A 15 9.07 7.12 14.17
CA SER A 15 9.48 6.17 15.20
C SER A 15 10.78 5.49 14.77
N ASP A 16 11.63 5.17 15.74
CA ASP A 16 12.86 4.38 15.53
C ASP A 16 12.58 2.93 15.11
N THR A 17 11.37 2.40 15.37
CA THR A 17 11.01 1.08 14.84
C THR A 17 10.83 1.16 13.33
N ASN A 18 11.54 0.29 12.60
CA ASN A 18 11.28 0.01 11.19
C ASN A 18 10.55 -1.34 11.00
N ASP A 19 9.99 -1.89 12.09
CA ASP A 19 9.12 -3.06 12.05
C ASP A 19 7.87 -2.79 11.21
N ALA A 20 7.73 -3.51 10.09
CA ALA A 20 6.65 -3.27 9.13
C ALA A 20 5.24 -3.41 9.71
N LEU A 21 5.04 -4.23 10.74
CA LEU A 21 3.74 -4.46 11.35
C LEU A 21 3.39 -3.38 12.37
N GLU A 22 4.33 -2.97 13.24
CA GLU A 22 4.12 -1.83 14.16
C GLU A 22 3.93 -0.52 13.40
N ARG A 23 4.70 -0.35 12.31
CA ARG A 23 4.64 0.82 11.44
C ARG A 23 3.26 1.05 10.84
N GLN A 24 2.43 0.01 10.69
CA GLN A 24 1.04 0.18 10.24
C GLN A 24 0.26 1.11 11.17
N ALA A 25 0.22 0.78 12.46
CA ALA A 25 -0.50 1.58 13.45
C ALA A 25 0.15 2.95 13.63
N ILE A 26 1.49 3.01 13.71
CA ILE A 26 2.22 4.26 13.87
C ILE A 26 1.91 5.24 12.72
N GLN A 27 1.98 4.78 11.47
CA GLN A 27 1.69 5.61 10.30
C GLN A 27 0.21 6.00 10.24
N ARG A 28 -0.70 5.06 10.50
CA ARG A 28 -2.15 5.34 10.51
C ARG A 28 -2.49 6.44 11.52
N TRP A 29 -1.98 6.36 12.74
CA TRP A 29 -2.36 7.32 13.78
C TRP A 29 -1.57 8.63 13.70
N THR A 30 -0.30 8.60 13.27
CA THR A 30 0.46 9.83 12.95
C THR A 30 -0.22 10.60 11.81
N GLY A 31 -0.73 9.89 10.81
CA GLY A 31 -1.44 10.45 9.66
C GLY A 31 -2.78 11.13 9.98
N LEU A 32 -3.23 11.16 11.24
CA LEU A 32 -4.35 12.00 11.65
C LEU A 32 -3.99 13.50 11.73
N LEU A 33 -2.70 13.81 11.91
CA LEU A 33 -2.20 15.17 12.09
C LEU A 33 -1.11 15.55 11.09
N VAL A 34 -0.27 14.58 10.72
CA VAL A 34 0.91 14.82 9.87
C VAL A 34 0.70 14.16 8.53
N PRO A 35 0.74 14.89 7.41
CA PRO A 35 0.53 14.30 6.11
C PRO A 35 1.70 13.36 5.72
N PRO A 36 1.47 12.36 4.87
CA PRO A 36 2.45 11.31 4.58
C PRO A 36 3.81 11.82 4.08
N GLU A 37 3.81 12.87 3.27
CA GLU A 37 5.02 13.48 2.68
C GLU A 37 5.95 14.12 3.71
N LEU A 38 5.43 14.46 4.90
CA LEU A 38 6.21 14.99 6.02
C LEU A 38 6.62 13.89 7.02
N THR A 39 6.19 12.64 6.81
CA THR A 39 6.41 11.53 7.73
C THR A 39 7.41 10.53 7.14
N GLY A 40 8.60 10.40 7.74
CA GLY A 40 9.59 9.42 7.30
C GLY A 40 9.14 7.97 7.54
N SER A 41 9.39 7.09 6.56
CA SER A 41 9.25 5.63 6.70
C SER A 41 10.29 4.90 5.87
N HIS A 42 11.06 4.01 6.49
CA HIS A 42 12.17 3.35 5.81
C HIS A 42 11.99 1.84 5.75
N VAL A 43 12.47 1.23 4.67
CA VAL A 43 12.67 -0.22 4.59
C VAL A 43 13.85 -0.58 5.48
N GLY A 44 13.58 -1.24 6.60
CA GLY A 44 14.58 -1.78 7.52
C GLY A 44 15.14 -3.14 7.09
N PRO A 45 16.06 -3.74 7.88
CA PRO A 45 16.57 -5.10 7.66
C PRO A 45 15.49 -6.19 7.79
N TYR A 46 15.86 -7.46 7.53
CA TYR A 46 14.93 -8.61 7.62
C TYR A 46 14.37 -8.81 9.04
N GLU A 47 15.22 -8.71 10.06
CA GLU A 47 14.84 -8.75 11.48
C GLU A 47 14.87 -7.33 12.06
N SER A 48 13.75 -6.88 12.62
CA SER A 48 13.66 -5.55 13.24
C SER A 48 14.54 -5.47 14.49
N HIS A 49 15.38 -4.45 14.56
CA HIS A 49 16.28 -4.21 15.70
C HIS A 49 15.56 -3.80 17.00
N THR A 50 14.29 -3.37 16.91
CA THR A 50 13.51 -2.93 18.08
C THR A 50 12.59 -4.02 18.62
N THR A 51 12.11 -4.93 17.75
CA THR A 51 11.10 -5.94 18.12
C THR A 51 11.59 -7.38 17.95
N GLY A 52 12.67 -7.63 17.20
CA GLY A 52 13.13 -8.97 16.79
C GLY A 52 12.21 -9.67 15.79
N ARG A 53 11.17 -9.00 15.28
CA ARG A 53 10.23 -9.60 14.31
C ARG A 53 10.86 -9.66 12.93
N THR A 54 10.60 -10.74 12.21
CA THR A 54 10.93 -10.86 10.80
C THR A 54 9.74 -10.55 9.91
N ALA A 55 9.99 -9.93 8.77
CA ALA A 55 8.98 -9.68 7.75
C ALA A 55 9.58 -9.75 6.34
N GLU A 56 8.81 -10.31 5.41
CA GLU A 56 9.19 -10.36 4.00
C GLU A 56 9.46 -8.96 3.43
N LEU A 57 10.41 -8.89 2.49
CA LEU A 57 10.82 -7.62 1.89
C LEU A 57 9.64 -6.89 1.23
N SER A 58 8.73 -7.62 0.59
CA SER A 58 7.53 -7.03 -0.03
C SER A 58 6.66 -6.30 1.00
N PHE A 59 6.43 -6.87 2.18
CA PHE A 59 5.63 -6.23 3.23
C PHE A 59 6.33 -5.01 3.84
N ARG A 60 7.64 -5.10 4.08
CA ARG A 60 8.47 -3.95 4.51
C ARG A 60 8.42 -2.82 3.47
N ALA A 61 8.55 -3.15 2.19
CA ALA A 61 8.52 -2.21 1.08
C ALA A 61 7.15 -1.52 0.90
N ILE A 62 6.05 -2.27 0.98
CA ILE A 62 4.69 -1.71 0.94
C ILE A 62 4.48 -0.73 2.10
N THR A 63 4.94 -1.10 3.30
CA THR A 63 4.80 -0.25 4.49
C THR A 63 5.49 1.10 4.34
N ALA A 64 6.71 1.10 3.79
CA ALA A 64 7.48 2.32 3.57
C ALA A 64 6.94 3.18 2.41
N LEU A 65 6.19 2.58 1.47
CA LEU A 65 5.72 3.24 0.25
C LEU A 65 4.77 4.42 0.51
N PHE A 66 3.89 4.33 1.51
CA PHE A 66 2.80 5.28 1.75
C PHE A 66 3.18 6.46 2.66
N ALA A 67 4.46 6.76 2.77
CA ALA A 67 4.97 7.91 3.49
C ALA A 67 6.21 8.45 2.77
N HIS A 68 6.96 9.33 3.41
CA HIS A 68 8.24 9.76 2.87
C HIS A 68 9.26 8.62 2.93
N ALA A 69 9.34 7.83 1.84
CA ALA A 69 10.07 6.58 1.79
C ALA A 69 11.60 6.74 1.80
N GLY A 70 12.30 5.75 2.37
CA GLY A 70 13.75 5.60 2.39
C GLY A 70 14.20 4.18 2.72
N ILE A 71 15.51 3.98 2.90
CA ILE A 71 16.12 2.68 3.25
C ILE A 71 17.00 2.88 4.48
N GLU A 72 16.83 1.99 5.45
CA GLU A 72 17.59 1.95 6.70
C GLU A 72 18.05 0.52 6.96
N TRP A 73 18.83 0.02 6.00
CA TRP A 73 19.38 -1.32 5.96
C TRP A 73 20.78 -1.23 5.35
N ASP A 74 21.74 -1.97 5.90
CA ASP A 74 23.05 -2.17 5.27
C ASP A 74 22.90 -2.91 3.94
N VAL A 75 22.82 -2.15 2.85
CA VAL A 75 22.64 -2.70 1.49
C VAL A 75 23.82 -3.54 1.01
N SER A 76 24.99 -3.45 1.64
CA SER A 76 26.13 -4.30 1.31
C SER A 76 25.95 -5.76 1.78
N SER A 77 25.02 -5.97 2.71
CA SER A 77 24.63 -7.30 3.21
C SER A 77 23.49 -7.94 2.42
N CYS A 78 22.84 -7.21 1.52
CA CYS A 78 21.72 -7.72 0.72
C CYS A 78 22.20 -8.73 -0.33
N SER A 79 21.40 -9.77 -0.55
CA SER A 79 21.54 -10.62 -1.74
C SER A 79 21.23 -9.84 -3.03
N GLU A 80 21.70 -10.36 -4.17
CA GLU A 80 21.40 -9.77 -5.49
C GLU A 80 19.88 -9.65 -5.73
N THR A 81 19.11 -10.68 -5.37
CA THR A 81 17.65 -10.68 -5.48
C THR A 81 17.00 -9.59 -4.63
N GLU A 82 17.50 -9.34 -3.42
CA GLU A 82 17.00 -8.26 -2.57
C GLU A 82 17.35 -6.89 -3.13
N LEU A 83 18.56 -6.72 -3.68
CA LEU A 83 18.97 -5.48 -4.36
C LEU A 83 18.10 -5.20 -5.58
N ASP A 84 17.79 -6.20 -6.39
CA ASP A 84 16.91 -6.07 -7.56
C ASP A 84 15.50 -5.66 -7.15
N ARG A 85 14.95 -6.30 -6.09
CA ARG A 85 13.64 -5.97 -5.53
C ARG A 85 13.61 -4.56 -4.94
N LEU A 86 14.65 -4.15 -4.21
CA LEU A 86 14.78 -2.77 -3.70
C LEU A 86 14.87 -1.77 -4.85
N ALA A 87 15.63 -2.07 -5.91
CA ALA A 87 15.72 -1.20 -7.08
C ALA A 87 14.37 -1.07 -7.80
N ALA A 88 13.60 -2.16 -7.93
CA ALA A 88 12.24 -2.14 -8.47
C ALA A 88 11.31 -1.29 -7.61
N TRP A 89 11.32 -1.50 -6.30
CA TRP A 89 10.54 -0.69 -5.36
C TRP A 89 10.91 0.80 -5.40
N ILE A 90 12.19 1.16 -5.53
CA ILE A 90 12.63 2.56 -5.69
C ILE A 90 12.04 3.17 -6.97
N ARG A 91 12.01 2.43 -8.08
CA ARG A 91 11.38 2.89 -9.34
C ARG A 91 9.89 3.12 -9.14
N LEU A 92 9.20 2.20 -8.48
CA LEU A 92 7.79 2.33 -8.13
C LEU A 92 7.53 3.57 -7.27
N TYR A 93 8.27 3.74 -6.18
CA TYR A 93 8.11 4.90 -5.31
C TYR A 93 8.35 6.20 -6.07
N LYS A 94 9.41 6.31 -6.89
CA LYS A 94 9.65 7.51 -7.71
C LYS A 94 8.50 7.81 -8.68
N ARG A 95 7.90 6.77 -9.28
CA ARG A 95 6.75 6.88 -10.18
C ARG A 95 5.48 7.33 -9.46
N LEU A 96 5.23 6.78 -8.27
CA LEU A 96 4.02 7.07 -7.48
C LEU A 96 4.13 8.31 -6.58
N ARG A 97 5.35 8.75 -6.24
CA ARG A 97 5.60 9.86 -5.31
C ARG A 97 4.79 11.12 -5.61
N PRO A 98 4.64 11.58 -6.87
CA PRO A 98 3.80 12.74 -7.15
C PRO A 98 2.35 12.55 -6.67
N LEU A 99 1.78 11.36 -6.84
CA LEU A 99 0.44 11.04 -6.33
C LEU A 99 0.44 10.91 -4.80
N LEU A 100 1.37 10.12 -4.25
CA LEU A 100 1.45 9.84 -2.81
C LEU A 100 1.60 11.11 -1.96
N HIS A 101 2.30 12.13 -2.48
CA HIS A 101 2.61 13.37 -1.75
C HIS A 101 1.68 14.55 -2.10
N SER A 102 0.69 14.36 -2.98
CA SER A 102 -0.25 15.44 -3.36
C SER A 102 -1.71 15.01 -3.39
N GLY A 103 -2.00 13.72 -3.31
CA GLY A 103 -3.35 13.19 -3.27
C GLY A 103 -3.93 13.11 -1.87
N ASP A 104 -5.24 12.85 -1.82
CA ASP A 104 -5.99 12.69 -0.58
C ASP A 104 -5.76 11.30 0.01
N THR A 105 -5.31 11.25 1.27
CA THR A 105 -5.19 9.99 2.00
C THR A 105 -6.56 9.47 2.41
N VAL A 106 -6.85 8.21 2.07
CA VAL A 106 -8.12 7.54 2.35
C VAL A 106 -7.89 6.22 3.08
N ARG A 107 -8.90 5.79 3.84
CA ARG A 107 -8.87 4.55 4.64
C ARG A 107 -10.23 3.90 4.55
N ALA A 108 -10.27 2.57 4.54
CA ALA A 108 -11.50 1.82 4.67
C ALA A 108 -11.51 1.08 6.02
N ASP A 109 -12.68 1.10 6.67
CA ASP A 109 -12.95 0.21 7.79
C ASP A 109 -13.32 -1.15 7.21
N HIS A 110 -12.33 -2.02 7.13
CA HIS A 110 -12.51 -3.38 6.64
C HIS A 110 -13.27 -4.20 7.70
N PRO A 111 -14.25 -5.02 7.30
CA PRO A 111 -15.06 -5.78 8.26
C PRO A 111 -14.26 -6.87 8.99
N ASP A 112 -13.18 -7.38 8.39
CA ASP A 112 -12.21 -8.23 9.08
C ASP A 112 -11.19 -7.35 9.84
N PRO A 113 -11.14 -7.42 11.18
CA PRO A 113 -10.27 -6.58 12.01
C PRO A 113 -8.78 -6.90 11.83
N ALA A 114 -8.45 -8.06 11.24
CA ALA A 114 -7.08 -8.45 10.95
C ALA A 114 -6.56 -7.89 9.62
N ALA A 115 -7.39 -7.17 8.84
CA ALA A 115 -7.00 -6.63 7.56
C ALA A 115 -7.29 -5.13 7.45
N TRP A 116 -6.38 -4.37 6.85
CA TRP A 116 -6.53 -2.93 6.63
C TRP A 116 -6.46 -2.58 5.15
N VAL A 117 -7.21 -1.53 4.78
CA VAL A 117 -7.11 -0.87 3.47
C VAL A 117 -6.86 0.61 3.68
N HIS A 118 -5.83 1.14 3.05
CA HIS A 118 -5.57 2.57 2.97
C HIS A 118 -5.00 2.92 1.59
N GLY A 119 -5.07 4.18 1.22
CA GLY A 119 -4.55 4.62 -0.06
C GLY A 119 -4.45 6.13 -0.21
N THR A 120 -4.10 6.56 -1.42
CA THR A 120 -4.02 7.95 -1.83
C THR A 120 -4.76 8.11 -3.16
N VAL A 121 -5.68 9.07 -3.24
CA VAL A 121 -6.51 9.35 -4.42
C VAL A 121 -6.13 10.72 -4.98
N SER A 122 -6.01 10.85 -6.30
CA SER A 122 -5.75 12.15 -6.92
C SER A 122 -6.95 13.11 -6.71
N PRO A 123 -6.72 14.43 -6.60
CA PRO A 123 -7.82 15.39 -6.36
C PRO A 123 -8.93 15.36 -7.42
N ASP A 124 -8.57 15.05 -8.67
CA ASP A 124 -9.49 14.90 -9.80
C ASP A 124 -10.13 13.50 -9.92
N ARG A 125 -9.79 12.60 -8.98
CA ARG A 125 -10.22 11.20 -8.90
C ARG A 125 -9.97 10.40 -10.17
N THR A 126 -8.96 10.75 -10.95
CA THR A 126 -8.55 9.97 -12.14
C THR A 126 -7.61 8.82 -11.79
N ARG A 127 -6.85 8.93 -10.70
CA ARG A 127 -5.86 7.94 -10.29
C ARG A 127 -5.90 7.71 -8.79
N ALA A 128 -5.55 6.51 -8.36
CA ALA A 128 -5.34 6.21 -6.95
C ALA A 128 -4.33 5.06 -6.79
N VAL A 129 -3.77 4.95 -5.59
CA VAL A 129 -2.99 3.80 -5.15
C VAL A 129 -3.45 3.37 -3.77
N TYR A 130 -3.63 2.06 -3.56
CA TYR A 130 -4.07 1.49 -2.28
C TYR A 130 -3.15 0.37 -1.84
N ALA A 131 -3.04 0.17 -0.53
CA ALA A 131 -2.55 -1.06 0.07
C ALA A 131 -3.72 -1.84 0.68
N TYR A 132 -3.76 -3.14 0.42
CA TYR A 132 -4.53 -4.10 1.22
C TYR A 132 -3.55 -4.96 2.01
N LEU A 133 -3.69 -4.97 3.33
CA LEU A 133 -2.72 -5.54 4.25
C LEU A 133 -3.42 -6.52 5.19
N LYS A 134 -2.87 -7.73 5.31
CA LYS A 134 -3.25 -8.72 6.31
C LYS A 134 -2.28 -8.64 7.48
N LEU A 135 -2.72 -8.05 8.58
CA LEU A 135 -1.89 -7.78 9.75
C LEU A 135 -1.72 -9.02 10.62
N THR A 136 -2.83 -9.72 10.86
CA THR A 136 -2.88 -10.91 11.72
C THR A 136 -3.75 -11.99 11.07
N SER A 137 -3.88 -13.15 11.71
CA SER A 137 -4.76 -14.20 11.23
C SER A 137 -6.22 -13.76 11.26
N SER A 138 -6.96 -14.14 10.22
CA SER A 138 -8.41 -13.92 10.12
C SER A 138 -9.17 -14.83 11.08
N PRO A 139 -10.31 -14.38 11.63
CA PRO A 139 -11.31 -15.31 12.16
C PRO A 139 -12.02 -16.09 11.04
N ASP A 140 -12.19 -15.46 9.87
CA ASP A 140 -12.92 -16.02 8.73
C ASP A 140 -11.98 -16.58 7.67
N ILE A 141 -12.31 -17.76 7.13
CA ILE A 141 -11.53 -18.41 6.05
C ILE A 141 -11.68 -17.65 4.73
N VAL A 142 -12.84 -17.05 4.47
CA VAL A 142 -13.11 -16.26 3.25
C VAL A 142 -13.03 -14.78 3.60
N PRO A 143 -12.01 -14.05 3.11
CA PRO A 143 -11.89 -12.62 3.34
C PRO A 143 -13.06 -11.85 2.74
N ALA A 144 -13.49 -10.80 3.43
CA ALA A 144 -14.42 -9.85 2.86
C ALA A 144 -13.80 -9.10 1.65
N PRO A 145 -14.62 -8.56 0.74
CA PRO A 145 -14.11 -7.80 -0.41
C PRO A 145 -13.34 -6.54 -0.03
N ILE A 146 -12.32 -6.21 -0.82
CA ILE A 146 -11.54 -4.97 -0.74
C ILE A 146 -12.36 -3.83 -1.34
N ARG A 147 -12.80 -2.90 -0.50
CA ARG A 147 -13.42 -1.64 -0.93
C ARG A 147 -12.36 -0.55 -1.06
N LEU A 148 -12.45 0.25 -2.12
CA LEU A 148 -11.51 1.32 -2.47
C LEU A 148 -12.19 2.69 -2.30
N PRO A 149 -12.07 3.33 -1.12
CA PRO A 149 -12.79 4.57 -0.80
C PRO A 149 -12.21 5.79 -1.53
N GLY A 150 -13.04 6.79 -1.81
CA GLY A 150 -12.61 8.07 -2.39
C GLY A 150 -12.62 8.16 -3.91
N LEU A 151 -12.90 7.05 -4.62
CA LEU A 151 -13.11 7.05 -6.07
C LEU A 151 -14.44 7.72 -6.47
N ASP A 152 -14.54 8.19 -7.71
CA ASP A 152 -15.78 8.74 -8.28
C ASP A 152 -16.71 7.59 -8.71
N PRO A 153 -17.91 7.44 -8.11
CA PRO A 153 -18.81 6.34 -8.42
C PRO A 153 -19.34 6.35 -9.87
N ALA A 154 -19.29 7.50 -10.55
CA ALA A 154 -19.77 7.64 -11.94
C ALA A 154 -18.73 7.25 -12.99
N ARG A 155 -17.47 7.01 -12.60
CA ARG A 155 -16.39 6.64 -13.51
C ARG A 155 -16.16 5.15 -13.55
N THR A 156 -15.51 4.69 -14.61
CA THR A 156 -14.98 3.32 -14.71
C THR A 156 -13.48 3.35 -14.53
N TYR A 157 -12.96 2.43 -13.74
CA TYR A 157 -11.54 2.33 -13.42
C TYR A 157 -10.97 0.98 -13.83
N THR A 158 -9.72 0.99 -14.24
CA THR A 158 -8.86 -0.20 -14.30
C THR A 158 -8.07 -0.28 -13.00
N VAL A 159 -8.11 -1.44 -12.35
CA VAL A 159 -7.32 -1.77 -11.17
C VAL A 159 -6.23 -2.76 -11.57
N THR A 160 -4.98 -2.47 -11.27
CA THR A 160 -3.82 -3.33 -11.56
C THR A 160 -2.97 -3.54 -10.32
N VAL A 161 -2.11 -4.56 -10.36
CA VAL A 161 -1.03 -4.72 -9.39
C VAL A 161 0.29 -4.25 -10.02
N PRO A 162 1.07 -3.37 -9.37
CA PRO A 162 2.38 -2.96 -9.87
C PRO A 162 3.31 -4.16 -9.98
N GLY A 163 3.95 -4.34 -11.14
CA GLY A 163 4.91 -5.43 -11.35
C GLY A 163 6.22 -5.26 -10.56
N GLU A 164 6.46 -4.08 -10.01
CA GLU A 164 7.64 -3.78 -9.19
C GLU A 164 7.55 -4.34 -7.75
N LEU A 165 6.37 -4.81 -7.32
CA LEU A 165 6.17 -5.43 -6.02
C LEU A 165 5.66 -6.85 -6.19
N GLU A 166 6.25 -7.78 -5.43
CA GLU A 166 5.83 -9.16 -5.46
C GLU A 166 4.47 -9.34 -4.79
N VAL A 167 3.59 -10.07 -5.48
CA VAL A 167 2.35 -10.58 -4.89
C VAL A 167 2.69 -11.83 -4.10
N PRO A 168 2.42 -11.86 -2.79
CA PRO A 168 2.66 -13.05 -2.00
C PRO A 168 1.78 -14.22 -2.50
N ALA A 169 2.35 -15.42 -2.55
CA ALA A 169 1.61 -16.62 -2.96
C ALA A 169 0.39 -16.93 -2.05
N GLY A 170 0.45 -16.49 -0.79
CA GLY A 170 -0.62 -16.66 0.18
C GLY A 170 -0.74 -18.08 0.74
N ILE A 171 -1.89 -18.40 1.34
CA ILE A 171 -2.21 -19.75 1.88
C ILE A 171 -2.95 -20.65 0.90
N ALA A 172 -3.50 -20.10 -0.19
CA ALA A 172 -4.52 -20.77 -0.98
C ALA A 172 -4.03 -21.18 -2.36
N LEU A 173 -4.46 -22.36 -2.80
CA LEU A 173 -4.23 -22.89 -4.15
C LEU A 173 -4.90 -22.04 -5.26
N ARG A 174 -5.86 -21.17 -4.91
CA ARG A 174 -6.55 -20.27 -5.86
C ARG A 174 -6.67 -18.86 -5.30
N GLN A 175 -6.16 -17.91 -6.07
CA GLN A 175 -6.35 -16.48 -5.88
C GLN A 175 -7.53 -15.97 -6.72
N PRO A 176 -8.10 -14.78 -6.41
CA PRO A 176 -9.13 -14.16 -7.25
C PRO A 176 -8.70 -14.04 -8.71
N GLU A 177 -9.62 -14.28 -9.65
CA GLU A 177 -9.31 -14.27 -11.09
C GLU A 177 -8.73 -12.94 -11.56
N TRP A 178 -9.23 -11.82 -11.04
CA TRP A 178 -8.71 -10.49 -11.39
C TRP A 178 -7.24 -10.32 -10.99
N LEU A 179 -6.82 -10.92 -9.88
CA LEU A 179 -5.44 -10.86 -9.40
C LEU A 179 -4.54 -11.73 -10.27
N LEU A 180 -5.01 -12.92 -10.66
CA LEU A 180 -4.31 -13.80 -11.60
C LEU A 180 -4.17 -13.17 -12.99
N ALA A 181 -5.19 -12.43 -13.44
CA ALA A 181 -5.14 -11.66 -14.69
C ALA A 181 -4.26 -10.41 -14.58
N GLY A 182 -3.89 -9.98 -13.36
CA GLY A 182 -3.12 -8.77 -13.09
C GLY A 182 -3.88 -7.45 -13.30
N THR A 183 -5.13 -7.51 -13.74
CA THR A 183 -5.96 -6.34 -14.04
C THR A 183 -7.45 -6.65 -14.01
N VAL A 184 -8.27 -5.64 -13.68
CA VAL A 184 -9.73 -5.67 -13.86
C VAL A 184 -10.31 -4.28 -14.07
N THR A 185 -11.28 -4.17 -14.96
CA THR A 185 -12.02 -2.92 -15.20
C THR A 185 -13.40 -2.99 -14.55
N VAL A 186 -13.68 -2.04 -13.66
CA VAL A 186 -14.87 -2.04 -12.81
C VAL A 186 -15.40 -0.60 -12.62
N PRO A 187 -16.72 -0.39 -12.59
CA PRO A 187 -17.30 0.90 -12.18
C PRO A 187 -16.85 1.31 -10.78
N GLY A 188 -16.60 2.60 -10.58
CA GLY A 188 -16.22 3.17 -9.28
C GLY A 188 -17.28 2.94 -8.21
N SER A 189 -18.56 2.88 -8.58
CA SER A 189 -19.66 2.53 -7.69
C SER A 189 -19.51 1.12 -7.10
N VAL A 190 -19.03 0.15 -7.89
CA VAL A 190 -18.76 -1.21 -7.42
C VAL A 190 -17.51 -1.23 -6.54
N LEU A 191 -16.42 -0.54 -6.94
CA LEU A 191 -15.18 -0.49 -6.16
C LEU A 191 -15.37 0.14 -4.76
N THR A 192 -16.26 1.13 -4.66
CA THR A 192 -16.53 1.85 -3.40
C THR A 192 -17.57 1.16 -2.51
N ALA A 193 -18.66 0.62 -3.08
CA ALA A 193 -19.77 0.07 -2.31
C ALA A 193 -19.69 -1.46 -2.08
N VAL A 194 -19.20 -2.20 -3.08
CA VAL A 194 -19.15 -3.68 -3.05
C VAL A 194 -17.74 -4.16 -2.75
N GLY A 195 -16.77 -3.75 -3.57
CA GLY A 195 -15.35 -4.11 -3.48
C GLY A 195 -14.95 -5.27 -4.42
N LEU A 196 -13.65 -5.48 -4.55
CA LEU A 196 -13.07 -6.61 -5.28
C LEU A 196 -12.90 -7.82 -4.35
N PRO A 197 -13.05 -9.06 -4.83
CA PRO A 197 -12.71 -10.24 -4.03
C PRO A 197 -11.26 -10.14 -3.52
N ALA A 198 -11.07 -10.20 -2.20
CA ALA A 198 -9.76 -10.08 -1.59
C ALA A 198 -8.90 -11.35 -1.79
N PRO A 199 -7.58 -11.21 -1.95
CA PRO A 199 -6.68 -12.36 -1.98
C PRO A 199 -6.53 -13.01 -0.60
N LEU A 200 -6.19 -14.28 -0.62
CA LEU A 200 -5.96 -15.10 0.57
C LEU A 200 -4.50 -14.96 1.01
N LEU A 201 -4.24 -13.94 1.82
CA LEU A 201 -2.91 -13.60 2.34
C LEU A 201 -2.64 -14.23 3.72
N ASN A 202 -1.38 -14.56 4.01
CA ASN A 202 -0.91 -14.86 5.36
C ASN A 202 -0.85 -13.58 6.23
N PRO A 203 -0.74 -13.71 7.56
CA PRO A 203 -0.35 -12.59 8.42
C PRO A 203 0.95 -11.93 7.94
N SER A 204 1.07 -10.61 8.16
CA SER A 204 2.20 -9.79 7.71
C SER A 204 2.46 -9.84 6.20
N GLN A 205 1.39 -9.92 5.41
CA GLN A 205 1.45 -9.83 3.95
C GLN A 205 0.53 -8.72 3.44
N GLY A 206 0.77 -8.27 2.22
CA GLY A 206 -0.04 -7.23 1.60
C GLY A 206 0.17 -7.17 0.10
N ILE A 207 -0.71 -6.42 -0.56
CA ILE A 207 -0.59 -6.07 -1.97
C ILE A 207 -0.84 -4.58 -2.17
N VAL A 208 -0.28 -4.03 -3.25
CA VAL A 208 -0.57 -2.68 -3.73
C VAL A 208 -1.48 -2.76 -4.94
N LEU A 209 -2.44 -1.84 -5.02
CA LEU A 209 -3.37 -1.70 -6.13
C LEU A 209 -3.18 -0.32 -6.74
N GLU A 210 -2.88 -0.25 -8.03
CA GLU A 210 -2.95 0.98 -8.79
C GLU A 210 -4.31 1.06 -9.48
N VAL A 211 -4.90 2.25 -9.49
CA VAL A 211 -6.23 2.49 -10.03
C VAL A 211 -6.16 3.68 -10.97
N GLY A 212 -6.65 3.53 -12.19
CA GLY A 212 -6.70 4.60 -13.19
C GLY A 212 -8.03 4.60 -13.92
N THR A 213 -8.58 5.77 -14.24
CA THR A 213 -9.78 5.86 -15.08
C THR A 213 -9.50 5.25 -16.44
N VAL A 214 -10.47 4.51 -16.97
CA VAL A 214 -10.43 4.07 -18.36
C VAL A 214 -10.52 5.31 -19.25
N GLU A 215 -9.50 5.55 -20.08
CA GLU A 215 -9.63 6.59 -21.10
C GLU A 215 -10.79 6.25 -22.03
N PRO A 216 -11.65 7.21 -22.39
CA PRO A 216 -12.71 6.95 -23.35
C PRO A 216 -12.08 6.47 -24.65
N ARG A 217 -12.44 5.25 -25.08
CA ARG A 217 -12.04 4.73 -26.39
C ARG A 217 -12.49 5.73 -27.43
N ALA A 218 -11.56 6.27 -28.22
CA ALA A 218 -11.93 7.15 -29.33
C ALA A 218 -12.94 6.40 -30.23
N PRO A 219 -14.07 7.02 -30.61
CA PRO A 219 -15.00 6.36 -31.53
C PRO A 219 -14.33 6.25 -32.91
N GLY A 220 -13.89 5.04 -33.29
CA GLY A 220 -13.49 4.73 -34.67
C GLY A 220 -12.17 3.99 -34.93
N GLU A 221 -11.72 3.07 -34.06
CA GLU A 221 -10.86 1.94 -34.48
C GLU A 221 -11.65 0.63 -34.52
#